data_AF-T1GKH9-F1
#
_entry.id   AF-T1GKH9-F1
#
_cell.length_a   1.000
_cell.length_b   1.000
_cell.length_c   1.000
_cell.angle_alpha   90.00
_cell.angle_beta   90.00
_cell.angle_gamma   90.00
#
_symmetry.space_group_name_H-M   'P 1'
#
loop_
_entity.id
_entity.type
_entity.pdbx_description
1 polymer ?
#
loop_
_entity_poly.entity_id
_entity_poly.type
_entity_poly.pdbx_seq_one_letter_code
_entity_poly.pdbx_strand_id
1 'polypeptide(L)'
;MFDVLYRYDFTYQFTKLAQEEKKALKVLHGFTDSIINSRREELVKKGKSVSEIDGKPLNNSDIREEVDTFVFEGHDTTSSAIMFFFYNIANYPETQKKCFEEIVEVFGTDKNATIGYEELSKLHYIDLCVKETLRMFPSVPILGRKVNEECELIEPSTLATPYLIQRRQIVSKA
;
A
#
# COMPACT_ATOMS: atom_id res chain seq x y z
N MET A 1 23.02 21.92 3.47
CA MET A 1 23.10 23.38 3.21
C MET A 1 21.74 23.79 2.66
N PHE A 2 21.03 24.70 3.33
CA PHE A 2 19.64 25.05 2.99
C PHE A 2 19.61 25.93 1.73
N ASP A 3 19.12 25.39 0.62
CA ASP A 3 18.97 26.12 -0.63
C ASP A 3 17.60 26.83 -0.66
N VAL A 4 17.64 28.15 -0.67
CA VAL A 4 16.48 29.04 -0.64
C VAL A 4 15.57 28.81 -1.85
N LEU A 5 16.13 28.32 -2.97
CA LEU A 5 15.39 28.09 -4.21
C LEU A 5 14.29 27.02 -4.04
N TYR A 6 14.51 25.99 -3.21
CA TYR A 6 13.53 24.92 -2.98
C TYR A 6 12.54 25.21 -1.86
N ARG A 7 12.69 26.34 -1.15
CA ARG A 7 11.90 26.61 0.07
C ARG A 7 10.60 27.36 -0.21
N TYR A 8 10.58 28.23 -1.21
CA TYR A 8 9.41 29.03 -1.56
C TYR A 8 8.85 28.58 -2.90
N ASP A 9 7.54 28.34 -2.98
CA ASP A 9 6.87 27.86 -4.19
C ASP A 9 7.19 28.70 -5.43
N PHE A 10 7.20 30.03 -5.27
CA PHE A 10 7.52 30.94 -6.35
C PHE A 10 8.91 30.68 -6.93
N THR A 11 9.95 30.59 -6.09
CA THR A 11 11.32 30.34 -6.58
C THR A 11 11.50 28.89 -7.03
N TYR A 12 10.81 27.96 -6.39
CA TYR A 12 10.85 26.54 -6.70
C TYR A 12 10.39 26.26 -8.13
N GLN A 13 9.34 26.94 -8.59
CA GLN A 13 8.78 26.78 -9.93
C GLN A 13 9.79 27.05 -11.07
N PHE A 14 10.85 27.82 -10.80
CA PHE A 14 11.91 28.12 -11.77
C PHE A 14 13.09 27.14 -11.71
N THR A 15 13.05 26.15 -10.81
CA THR A 15 14.12 25.15 -10.68
C THR A 15 13.97 24.01 -11.70
N LYS A 16 15.09 23.32 -11.97
CA LYS A 16 15.07 22.08 -12.75
C LYS A 16 14.22 20.99 -12.09
N LEU A 17 14.25 20.93 -10.76
CA LEU A 17 13.50 19.94 -9.98
C LEU A 17 11.98 20.10 -10.17
N ALA A 18 11.46 21.33 -10.14
CA ALA A 18 10.05 21.58 -10.44
C ALA A 18 9.66 21.21 -11.88
N GLN A 19 10.58 21.32 -12.84
CA GLN A 19 10.33 20.84 -14.21
C GLN A 19 10.28 19.31 -14.28
N GLU A 20 11.16 18.63 -13.56
CA GLU A 20 11.17 17.16 -13.46
C GLU A 20 9.91 16.64 -12.74
N GLU A 21 9.50 17.28 -11.64
CA GLU A 21 8.25 16.98 -10.93
C GLU A 21 7.04 17.16 -11.85
N LYS A 22 6.93 18.29 -12.56
CA LYS A 22 5.83 18.50 -13.54
C LYS A 22 5.78 17.42 -14.61
N LYS A 23 6.93 16.92 -15.08
CA LYS A 23 6.99 15.81 -16.04
C LYS A 23 6.51 14.51 -15.40
N ALA A 24 6.94 14.22 -14.18
CA ALA A 24 6.52 13.03 -13.44
C ALA A 24 5.00 13.04 -13.16
N LEU A 25 4.48 14.17 -12.67
CA LEU A 25 3.04 14.38 -12.44
C LEU A 25 2.22 14.21 -13.72
N LYS A 26 2.73 14.67 -14.86
CA LYS A 26 2.05 14.48 -16.15
C LYS A 26 1.93 13.01 -16.53
N VAL A 27 2.96 12.20 -16.25
CA VAL A 27 2.92 10.75 -16.48
C VAL A 27 1.93 10.08 -15.53
N LEU A 28 2.00 10.41 -14.23
CA LEU A 28 1.12 9.85 -13.19
C LEU A 28 -0.35 10.16 -13.49
N HIS A 29 -0.70 11.45 -13.62
CA HIS A 29 -2.08 11.85 -13.90
C HIS A 29 -2.58 11.30 -15.24
N GLY A 30 -1.71 11.21 -16.26
CA GLY A 30 -2.08 10.64 -17.57
C GLY A 30 -2.47 9.16 -17.47
N PHE A 31 -1.77 8.38 -16.65
CA PHE A 31 -2.12 6.99 -16.37
C PHE A 31 -3.46 6.88 -15.61
N THR A 32 -3.63 7.68 -14.57
CA THR A 32 -4.84 7.67 -13.74
C THR A 32 -6.08 8.12 -14.51
N ASP A 33 -5.95 9.18 -15.33
CA ASP A 33 -7.03 9.64 -16.20
C ASP A 33 -7.44 8.54 -17.20
N SER A 34 -6.49 7.76 -17.72
CA SER A 34 -6.78 6.61 -18.60
C SER A 34 -7.63 5.54 -17.91
N ILE A 35 -7.30 5.21 -16.65
CA ILE A 35 -8.08 4.25 -15.83
C ILE A 35 -9.50 4.77 -15.58
N ILE A 36 -9.62 6.03 -15.17
CA ILE A 36 -10.92 6.66 -14.87
C ILE A 36 -11.82 6.66 -16.10
N ASN A 37 -11.28 7.09 -17.25
CA ASN A 37 -12.04 7.13 -18.50
C ASN A 37 -12.48 5.72 -18.94
N SER A 38 -11.57 4.75 -18.92
CA SER A 38 -11.89 3.35 -19.25
C SER A 38 -13.01 2.79 -18.36
N ARG A 39 -12.94 3.05 -17.05
CA ARG A 39 -13.95 2.58 -16.11
C ARG A 39 -15.31 3.26 -16.31
N ARG A 40 -15.33 4.55 -16.64
CA ARG A 40 -16.57 5.27 -16.93
C ARG A 40 -17.29 4.69 -18.14
N GLU A 41 -16.56 4.40 -19.21
CA GLU A 41 -17.14 3.76 -20.39
C GLU A 41 -17.79 2.41 -20.07
N GLU A 42 -17.16 1.60 -19.22
CA GLU A 42 -17.73 0.33 -18.76
C GLU A 42 -19.00 0.52 -17.93
N LEU A 43 -19.02 1.51 -17.03
CA LEU A 43 -20.17 1.77 -16.17
C LEU A 43 -21.37 2.26 -17.00
N VAL A 44 -21.13 3.16 -17.96
CA VAL A 44 -22.15 3.62 -18.91
C VAL A 44 -22.70 2.45 -19.73
N LYS A 45 -21.83 1.57 -20.26
CA LYS A 45 -22.26 0.34 -20.97
C LYS A 45 -23.10 -0.59 -20.10
N LYS A 46 -22.85 -0.62 -18.79
CA LYS A 46 -23.59 -1.44 -17.81
C LYS A 46 -24.79 -0.72 -17.20
N GLY A 47 -25.13 0.49 -17.66
CA GLY A 47 -26.24 1.30 -17.13
C GLY A 47 -26.06 1.72 -15.66
N LYS A 48 -24.83 1.77 -15.16
CA LYS A 48 -24.51 2.17 -13.78
C LYS A 48 -24.08 3.64 -13.74
N SER A 49 -24.56 4.37 -12.73
CA SER A 49 -24.12 5.74 -12.45
C SER A 49 -22.70 5.77 -11.87
N VAL A 50 -22.06 6.94 -11.96
CA VAL A 50 -20.80 7.25 -11.26
C VAL A 50 -21.08 7.35 -9.75
N SER A 51 -20.11 6.95 -8.93
CA SER A 51 -20.21 6.98 -7.46
C SER A 51 -20.53 8.39 -6.92
N GLU A 52 -21.37 8.43 -5.89
CA GLU A 52 -21.77 9.65 -5.18
C GLU A 52 -21.37 9.55 -3.70
N ILE A 53 -20.99 10.68 -3.10
CA ILE A 53 -20.81 10.83 -1.64
C ILE A 53 -21.82 11.87 -1.18
N ASP A 54 -22.62 11.54 -0.17
CA ASP A 54 -23.69 12.41 0.39
C ASP A 54 -24.66 12.96 -0.67
N GLY A 55 -24.98 12.15 -1.69
CA GLY A 55 -25.88 12.52 -2.78
C GLY A 55 -25.30 13.53 -3.77
N LYS A 56 -23.98 13.78 -3.74
CA LYS A 56 -23.27 14.60 -4.71
C LYS A 56 -22.36 13.73 -5.58
N PRO A 57 -22.32 13.96 -6.91
CA PRO A 57 -21.37 13.28 -7.77
C PRO A 57 -19.95 13.71 -7.39
N LEU A 58 -19.05 12.73 -7.27
CA LEU A 58 -17.63 13.01 -7.09
C LEU A 58 -17.07 13.79 -8.28
N ASN A 59 -16.29 14.83 -8.01
CA ASN A 59 -15.63 15.57 -9.07
C ASN A 59 -14.44 14.74 -9.63
N ASN A 60 -13.94 15.11 -10.82
CA ASN A 60 -12.85 14.35 -11.45
C ASN A 60 -11.54 14.42 -10.67
N SER A 61 -11.26 15.53 -9.97
CA SER A 61 -10.05 15.66 -9.15
C SER A 61 -10.08 14.73 -7.95
N ASP A 62 -11.20 14.65 -7.23
CA ASP A 62 -11.38 13.78 -6.07
C ASP A 62 -11.20 12.31 -6.48
N ILE A 63 -11.82 11.90 -7.59
CA ILE A 63 -11.66 10.53 -8.12
C ILE A 63 -10.20 10.27 -8.49
N ARG A 64 -9.51 11.25 -9.10
CA ARG A 64 -8.10 11.11 -9.47
C ARG A 64 -7.22 10.95 -8.23
N GLU A 65 -7.40 11.80 -7.23
CA GLU A 65 -6.62 11.76 -5.99
C GLU A 65 -6.77 10.42 -5.27
N GLU A 66 -7.98 9.85 -5.23
CA GLU A 66 -8.23 8.53 -4.66
C GLU A 66 -7.57 7.41 -5.50
N VAL A 67 -7.71 7.46 -6.82
CA VAL A 67 -7.09 6.44 -7.69
C VAL A 67 -5.55 6.52 -7.64
N ASP A 68 -4.97 7.72 -7.61
CA ASP A 68 -3.54 7.94 -7.42
C ASP A 68 -3.06 7.33 -6.09
N THR A 69 -3.82 7.56 -5.01
CA THR A 69 -3.57 6.97 -3.69
C THR A 69 -3.55 5.44 -3.77
N PHE A 70 -4.58 4.81 -4.33
CA PHE A 70 -4.65 3.35 -4.44
C PHE A 70 -3.53 2.74 -5.29
N VAL A 71 -3.18 3.36 -6.41
CA VAL A 71 -2.11 2.86 -7.30
C VAL A 71 -0.76 2.93 -6.58
N PHE A 72 -0.47 4.04 -5.91
CA PHE A 72 0.81 4.23 -5.24
C PHE A 72 0.93 3.40 -3.97
N GLU A 73 -0.03 3.54 -3.06
CA GLU A 73 0.00 2.84 -1.77
C GLU A 73 -0.13 1.33 -1.95
N GLY A 74 -0.95 0.88 -2.90
CA GLY A 74 -1.15 -0.54 -3.19
C GLY A 74 0.04 -1.20 -3.87
N HIS A 75 0.82 -0.49 -4.69
CA HIS A 75 1.91 -1.07 -5.44
C HIS A 75 3.17 -1.28 -4.60
N ASP A 76 3.72 -0.21 -4.02
CA ASP A 76 5.05 -0.26 -3.40
C ASP A 76 5.04 -1.07 -2.09
N THR A 77 3.98 -0.94 -1.31
CA THR A 77 3.84 -1.66 -0.03
C THR A 77 3.64 -3.17 -0.25
N THR A 78 2.79 -3.55 -1.21
CA THR A 78 2.53 -4.95 -1.55
C THR A 78 3.74 -5.61 -2.21
N SER A 79 4.42 -4.91 -3.13
CA SER A 79 5.64 -5.41 -3.76
C SER A 79 6.74 -5.70 -2.74
N SER A 80 6.92 -4.80 -1.77
CA SER A 80 7.86 -5.00 -0.66
C SER A 80 7.48 -6.19 0.21
N ALA A 81 6.19 -6.35 0.55
CA ALA A 81 5.70 -7.48 1.34
C ALA A 81 5.96 -8.82 0.64
N ILE A 82 5.64 -8.90 -0.66
CA ILE A 82 5.87 -10.09 -1.50
C ILE A 82 7.36 -10.41 -1.60
N MET A 83 8.20 -9.40 -1.82
CA MET A 83 9.65 -9.56 -1.89
C MET A 83 10.21 -10.19 -0.60
N PHE A 84 9.86 -9.64 0.56
CA PHE A 84 10.32 -10.18 1.84
C PHE A 84 9.70 -11.54 2.16
N PHE A 85 8.47 -11.81 1.72
CA PHE A 85 7.85 -13.12 1.84
C PHE A 85 8.67 -14.17 1.10
N PHE A 86 8.98 -13.95 -0.18
CA PHE A 86 9.79 -14.88 -0.96
C PHE A 86 11.22 -15.00 -0.41
N TYR A 87 11.80 -13.91 0.07
CA TYR A 87 13.09 -13.95 0.76
C TYR A 87 13.03 -14.89 1.98
N ASN A 88 12.01 -14.77 2.84
CA ASN A 88 11.85 -15.66 4.00
C ASN A 88 11.65 -17.11 3.55
N ILE A 89 10.72 -17.38 2.64
CA ILE A 89 10.43 -18.74 2.16
C ILE A 89 11.67 -19.41 1.57
N ALA A 90 12.49 -18.68 0.80
CA ALA A 90 13.74 -19.19 0.24
C ALA A 90 14.81 -19.54 1.31
N ASN A 91 14.80 -18.86 2.46
CA ASN A 91 15.73 -19.11 3.56
C ASN A 91 15.23 -20.17 4.57
N TYR A 92 13.95 -20.55 4.52
CA TYR A 92 13.35 -21.54 5.44
C TYR A 92 12.69 -22.70 4.67
N PRO A 93 13.48 -23.71 4.22
CA PRO A 93 12.98 -24.81 3.38
C PRO A 93 11.83 -25.60 3.99
N GLU A 94 11.85 -25.83 5.31
CA GLU A 94 10.76 -26.52 6.01
C GLU A 94 9.44 -25.74 5.95
N THR A 95 9.50 -24.41 6.05
CA THR A 95 8.34 -23.53 5.89
C THR A 95 7.85 -23.55 4.45
N GLN A 96 8.77 -23.49 3.48
CA GLN A 96 8.44 -23.59 2.05
C GLN A 96 7.70 -24.89 1.74
N LYS A 97 8.17 -26.02 2.28
CA LYS A 97 7.55 -27.33 2.10
C LYS A 97 6.11 -27.34 2.63
N LYS A 98 5.88 -26.82 3.83
CA LYS A 98 4.53 -26.71 4.42
C LYS A 98 3.59 -25.81 3.60
N CYS A 99 4.08 -24.67 3.11
CA CYS A 99 3.28 -23.82 2.22
C CYS A 99 2.89 -24.56 0.94
N PHE A 100 3.80 -25.35 0.37
CA PHE A 100 3.51 -26.15 -0.82
C PHE A 100 2.50 -27.27 -0.53
N GLU A 101 2.66 -27.98 0.59
CA GLU A 101 1.70 -29.01 1.04
C GLU A 101 0.30 -28.42 1.21
N GLU A 102 0.17 -27.25 1.84
CA GLU A 102 -1.11 -26.54 1.99
C GLU A 102 -1.73 -26.15 0.64
N ILE A 103 -0.93 -25.62 -0.31
CA ILE A 103 -1.42 -25.29 -1.66
C ILE A 103 -1.98 -26.54 -2.35
N VAL A 104 -1.28 -27.67 -2.26
CA VAL A 104 -1.71 -28.93 -2.87
C VAL A 104 -2.95 -29.49 -2.19
N GLU A 105 -3.08 -29.34 -0.87
CA GLU A 105 -4.27 -29.76 -0.12
C GLU A 105 -5.51 -28.95 -0.53
N VAL A 106 -5.37 -27.63 -0.68
CA VAL A 106 -6.49 -26.72 -0.98
C VAL A 106 -6.88 -26.73 -2.46
N PHE A 107 -5.91 -26.71 -3.37
CA PHE A 107 -6.16 -26.56 -4.81
C PHE A 107 -5.96 -27.85 -5.61
N GLY A 108 -5.41 -28.90 -5.01
CA GLY A 108 -4.99 -30.10 -5.72
C GLY A 108 -3.73 -29.89 -6.55
N THR A 109 -3.51 -30.79 -7.51
CA THR A 109 -2.32 -30.80 -8.38
C THR A 109 -2.59 -30.29 -9.80
N ASP A 110 -3.85 -29.97 -10.13
CA ASP A 110 -4.21 -29.43 -11.43
C ASP A 110 -3.83 -27.94 -11.52
N LYS A 111 -2.87 -27.64 -12.40
CA LYS A 111 -2.39 -26.28 -12.64
C LYS A 111 -3.41 -25.39 -13.34
N ASN A 112 -4.47 -25.96 -13.91
CA ASN A 112 -5.53 -25.23 -14.59
C ASN A 112 -6.78 -25.02 -13.72
N ALA A 113 -6.76 -25.50 -12.47
CA ALA A 113 -7.86 -25.30 -11.54
C ALA A 113 -8.13 -23.80 -11.35
N THR A 114 -9.40 -23.41 -11.40
CA THR A 114 -9.80 -22.02 -11.14
C THR A 114 -9.74 -21.77 -9.63
N ILE A 115 -9.03 -20.73 -9.24
CA ILE A 115 -8.88 -20.32 -7.84
C ILE A 115 -10.08 -19.45 -7.46
N GLY A 116 -10.89 -19.93 -6.52
CA GLY A 116 -11.99 -19.17 -5.92
C GLY A 116 -11.59 -18.47 -4.63
N TYR A 117 -12.41 -17.51 -4.20
CA TYR A 117 -12.23 -16.82 -2.92
C TYR A 117 -12.39 -17.74 -1.72
N GLU A 118 -13.27 -18.75 -1.83
CA GLU A 118 -13.49 -19.72 -0.75
C GLU A 118 -12.24 -20.56 -0.53
N GLU A 119 -11.61 -21.06 -1.59
CA GLU A 119 -10.38 -21.83 -1.51
C GLU A 119 -9.21 -20.99 -0.99
N LEU A 120 -9.06 -19.73 -1.46
CA LEU A 120 -8.04 -18.82 -0.94
C LEU A 120 -8.14 -18.62 0.57
N SER A 121 -9.36 -18.58 1.12
CA SER A 121 -9.57 -18.43 2.57
C SER A 121 -9.09 -19.62 3.40
N LYS A 122 -8.84 -20.77 2.76
CA LYS A 122 -8.36 -22.00 3.41
C LYS A 122 -6.83 -22.05 3.57
N LEU A 123 -6.08 -21.11 2.98
CA LEU A 123 -4.61 -21.02 3.05
C LEU A 123 -4.13 -20.41 4.37
N HIS A 124 -4.37 -21.11 5.48
CA HIS A 124 -4.10 -20.61 6.82
C HIS A 124 -2.60 -20.43 7.12
N TYR A 125 -1.77 -21.39 6.75
CA TYR A 125 -0.34 -21.38 7.01
C TYR A 125 0.38 -20.32 6.17
N ILE A 126 -0.02 -20.13 4.90
CA ILE A 126 0.49 -19.03 4.09
C ILE A 126 0.09 -17.67 4.69
N ASP A 127 -1.15 -17.50 5.16
CA ASP A 127 -1.57 -16.27 5.85
C ASP A 127 -0.70 -16.00 7.09
N LEU A 128 -0.37 -17.03 7.88
CA LEU A 128 0.58 -16.90 8.99
C LEU A 128 1.98 -16.49 8.51
N CYS A 129 2.47 -17.05 7.40
CA CYS A 129 3.77 -16.69 6.83
C CYS A 129 3.81 -15.24 6.33
N VAL A 130 2.71 -14.75 5.73
CA VAL A 130 2.57 -13.34 5.32
C VAL A 130 2.56 -12.43 6.55
N LYS A 131 1.78 -12.77 7.58
CA LYS A 131 1.74 -12.02 8.85
C LYS A 131 3.10 -11.97 9.53
N GLU A 132 3.82 -13.08 9.57
CA GLU A 132 5.17 -13.14 10.17
C GLU A 132 6.18 -12.35 9.34
N THR A 133 6.07 -12.38 8.02
CA THR A 133 6.87 -11.54 7.12
C THR A 133 6.64 -10.06 7.43
N LEU A 134 5.38 -9.61 7.54
CA LEU A 134 5.04 -8.22 7.88
C LEU A 134 5.43 -7.84 9.32
N ARG A 135 5.48 -8.81 10.24
CA ARG A 135 6.00 -8.62 11.60
C ARG A 135 7.52 -8.38 11.60
N MET A 136 8.23 -9.07 10.71
CA MET A 136 9.68 -8.96 10.60
C MET A 136 10.14 -7.78 9.74
N PHE A 137 9.41 -7.52 8.65
CA PHE A 137 9.70 -6.55 7.60
C PHE A 137 8.41 -5.79 7.24
N PRO A 138 7.96 -4.85 8.11
CA PRO A 138 6.78 -4.06 7.81
C PRO A 138 7.05 -3.15 6.59
N SER A 139 6.21 -3.23 5.56
CA SER A 139 6.35 -2.42 4.34
C SER A 139 6.29 -0.91 4.61
N VAL A 140 5.55 -0.51 5.65
CA VAL A 140 5.51 0.87 6.15
C VAL A 140 6.26 0.95 7.48
N PRO A 141 7.50 1.46 7.51
CA PRO A 141 8.37 1.35 8.68
C PRO A 141 8.10 2.40 9.77
N ILE A 142 7.41 3.50 9.45
CA ILE A 142 7.12 4.60 10.38
C ILE A 142 5.71 5.12 10.13
N LEU A 143 4.97 5.37 11.22
CA LEU A 143 3.65 6.00 11.22
C LEU A 143 3.72 7.26 12.07
N GLY A 144 3.49 8.43 11.46
CA GLY A 144 3.47 9.70 12.15
C GLY A 144 2.07 10.13 12.58
N ARG A 145 1.98 10.86 13.70
CA ARG A 145 0.79 11.58 14.15
C ARG A 145 1.14 13.02 14.49
N LYS A 146 0.17 13.91 14.29
CA LYS A 146 0.23 15.31 14.71
C LYS A 146 -0.76 15.52 15.84
N VAL A 147 -0.29 16.12 16.94
CA VAL A 147 -1.14 16.51 18.07
C VAL A 147 -1.82 17.82 17.71
N ASN A 148 -3.16 17.82 17.72
CA ASN A 148 -3.97 19.00 17.38
C ASN A 148 -4.46 19.76 18.62
N GLU A 149 -4.54 19.08 19.77
CA GLU A 149 -5.00 19.62 21.04
C GLU A 149 -4.13 19.06 22.18
N GLU A 150 -4.05 19.76 23.31
CA GLU A 150 -3.25 19.33 24.45
C GLU A 150 -3.73 17.97 24.98
N CYS A 151 -2.81 17.00 25.07
CA CYS A 151 -3.10 15.67 25.57
C CYS A 151 -1.87 15.06 26.27
N GLU A 152 -2.12 14.14 27.20
CA GLU A 152 -1.07 13.37 27.86
C GLU A 152 -0.74 12.12 27.02
N LEU A 153 0.53 11.96 26.65
CA LEU A 153 1.01 10.78 25.94
C LEU A 153 1.69 9.82 26.92
N ILE A 154 1.41 8.53 26.77
CA ILE A 154 2.09 7.46 27.53
C ILE A 154 3.58 7.39 27.15
N GLU A 155 3.92 7.68 25.89
CA GLU A 155 5.29 7.75 25.39
C GLU A 155 5.56 9.11 24.75
N PRO A 156 6.77 9.69 24.88
CA PRO A 156 7.09 11.04 24.41
C PRO A 156 7.30 11.14 22.89
N SER A 157 6.62 10.30 22.10
CA SER A 157 6.74 10.25 20.65
C SER A 157 5.37 10.13 19.98
N THR A 158 5.14 10.94 18.96
CA THR A 158 4.00 10.80 18.03
C THR A 158 4.36 9.94 16.82
N LEU A 159 5.60 9.45 16.75
CA LEU A 159 6.08 8.51 15.75
C LEU A 159 6.00 7.09 16.32
N ALA A 160 5.30 6.22 15.59
CA ALA A 160 5.24 4.80 15.86
C ALA A 160 6.08 4.06 14.80
N THR A 161 6.92 3.13 15.25
CA THR A 161 7.76 2.29 14.38
C THR A 161 7.27 0.85 14.47
N PRO A 162 6.44 0.36 13.52
CA PRO A 162 5.86 -0.98 13.58
C PRO A 162 6.87 -2.08 13.85
N TYR A 163 8.08 -2.00 13.26
CA TYR A 163 9.16 -2.95 13.47
C TYR A 163 9.55 -3.12 14.96
N LEU A 164 9.63 -2.01 15.71
CA LEU A 164 9.98 -2.03 17.13
C LEU A 164 8.79 -2.49 17.99
N ILE A 165 7.59 -2.03 17.66
CA ILE A 165 6.34 -2.39 18.35
C ILE A 165 6.09 -3.91 18.25
N GLN A 166 6.16 -4.45 17.04
CA GLN A 166 5.91 -5.86 16.73
C GLN A 166 6.96 -6.82 17.32
N ARG A 167 8.09 -6.30 17.77
CA ARG A 167 9.15 -7.06 18.45
C ARG A 167 9.19 -6.82 19.95
N ARG A 168 8.21 -6.09 20.50
CA ARG A 168 8.17 -5.70 21.92
C ARG A 168 9.47 -5.04 22.40
N GLN A 169 10.22 -4.40 21.50
CA GLN A 169 11.43 -3.65 21.86
C GLN A 169 11.09 -2.27 22.43
N ILE A 170 9.80 -1.89 22.44
CA ILE A 170 9.25 -0.72 23.15
C ILE A 170 8.65 -1.13 24.51
N VAL A 171 8.95 -2.33 25.04
CA VAL A 171 8.47 -2.72 26.38
C VAL A 171 9.47 -2.29 27.45
N SER A 172 9.08 -1.22 28.16
CA SER A 172 9.51 -0.77 29.50
C SER A 172 11.01 -0.55 29.73
N LYS A 173 11.42 0.72 29.69
CA LYS A 173 12.24 1.26 30.79
C LYS A 173 11.28 1.94 31.78
N ALA A 174 10.74 1.14 32.69
CA ALA A 174 10.32 1.64 34.00
C ALA A 174 11.56 1.78 34.88
#